data_AF-A8PLU7-F1
#
_entry.id   AF-A8PLU7-F1
#
_cell.length_a   1.000
_cell.length_b   1.000
_cell.length_c   1.000
_cell.angle_alpha   90.00
_cell.angle_beta   90.00
_cell.angle_gamma   90.00
#
_symmetry.space_group_name_H-M   'P 1'
#
loop_
_entity.id
_entity.type
_entity.pdbx_description
1 polymer ?
#
loop_
_entity_poly.entity_id
_entity_poly.type
_entity_poly.pdbx_seq_one_letter_code
_entity_poly.pdbx_strand_id
1 'polypeptide(L)'
;MKLDIEGAEELVLTELGDKLYHIKALAIEHHKAKGMEEINDLNRISYLLNKYSFHYKISSNDISVLPDAVKKWSDEVKPALYTIRAAKP
;
A
#
# COMPACT_ATOMS: atom_id res chain seq x y z
N MET A 1 -11.20 -3.51 -7.67
CA MET A 1 -10.21 -4.51 -7.24
C MET A 1 -9.78 -4.18 -5.81
N LYS A 2 -9.52 -5.19 -4.97
CA LYS A 2 -8.84 -5.01 -3.66
C LYS A 2 -7.46 -5.65 -3.75
N LEU A 3 -6.44 -4.97 -3.26
CA LEU A 3 -5.06 -5.47 -3.12
C LEU A 3 -4.66 -5.37 -1.65
N ASP A 4 -4.22 -6.49 -1.10
CA ASP A 4 -3.93 -6.67 0.33
C ASP A 4 -2.94 -7.82 0.42
N ILE A 5 -1.65 -7.50 0.23
CA ILE A 5 -0.58 -8.46 0.06
C ILE A 5 0.64 -7.93 0.79
N GLU A 6 0.73 -8.29 2.07
CA GLU A 6 1.79 -7.97 3.02
C GLU A 6 3.16 -7.73 2.38
N GLY A 7 3.46 -6.46 2.10
CA GLY A 7 4.79 -6.02 1.66
C GLY A 7 5.12 -6.20 0.18
N ALA A 8 4.15 -6.55 -0.68
CA ALA A 8 4.37 -6.76 -2.11
C ALA A 8 3.41 -5.98 -3.01
N GLU A 9 2.68 -4.99 -2.47
CA GLU A 9 1.67 -4.27 -3.23
C GLU A 9 2.25 -3.50 -4.42
N GLU A 10 3.44 -2.90 -4.28
CA GLU A 10 4.14 -2.24 -5.39
C GLU A 10 4.46 -3.22 -6.53
N LEU A 11 5.02 -4.39 -6.20
CA LEU A 11 5.40 -5.39 -7.18
C LEU A 11 4.19 -5.83 -8.00
N VAL A 12 3.08 -6.14 -7.33
CA VAL A 12 1.85 -6.57 -8.00
C VAL A 12 1.28 -5.47 -8.89
N LEU A 13 1.30 -4.21 -8.45
CA LEU A 13 0.89 -3.09 -9.32
C LEU A 13 1.80 -2.95 -10.53
N THR A 14 3.10 -3.16 -10.36
CA THR A 14 4.07 -3.14 -11.47
C THR A 14 3.81 -4.26 -12.47
N GLU A 15 3.57 -5.48 -11.99
CA GLU A 15 3.28 -6.65 -12.84
C GLU A 15 1.93 -6.56 -13.57
N LEU A 16 0.92 -5.95 -12.94
CA LEU A 16 -0.35 -5.69 -13.60
C LEU A 16 -0.17 -4.75 -14.80
N GLY A 17 0.73 -3.77 -14.70
CA GLY A 17 1.12 -2.88 -15.79
C GLY A 17 -0.10 -2.31 -16.51
N ASP A 18 -0.17 -2.51 -17.82
CA ASP A 18 -1.23 -1.94 -18.66
C ASP A 18 -2.63 -2.49 -18.38
N LYS A 19 -2.75 -3.62 -17.68
CA LYS A 19 -4.06 -4.12 -17.23
C LYS A 19 -4.74 -3.16 -16.26
N LEU A 20 -3.97 -2.30 -15.58
CA LEU A 20 -4.49 -1.22 -14.73
C LEU A 20 -5.37 -0.24 -15.53
N TYR A 21 -5.20 -0.13 -16.85
CA TYR A 21 -6.09 0.72 -17.67
C TYR A 21 -7.55 0.28 -17.65
N HIS A 22 -7.81 -1.02 -17.47
CA HIS A 22 -9.15 -1.59 -17.46
C HIS A 22 -9.81 -1.57 -16.08
N ILE A 23 -9.07 -1.20 -15.03
CA ILE A 23 -9.58 -1.17 -13.67
C ILE A 23 -10.18 0.22 -13.39
N LYS A 24 -11.45 0.25 -12.98
CA LYS A 24 -12.15 1.50 -12.64
C LYS A 24 -11.83 2.02 -11.23
N ALA A 25 -11.58 1.11 -10.29
CA ALA A 25 -11.28 1.45 -8.90
C ALA A 25 -10.42 0.37 -8.21
N LEU A 26 -9.54 0.83 -7.32
CA LEU A 26 -8.67 0.01 -6.47
C LEU A 26 -8.77 0.45 -5.00
N ALA A 27 -8.74 -0.54 -4.11
CA ALA A 27 -8.43 -0.34 -2.71
C ALA A 27 -7.13 -1.12 -2.41
N ILE A 28 -6.13 -0.44 -1.87
CA ILE A 28 -4.82 -1.04 -1.55
C ILE A 28 -4.59 -0.84 -0.05
N GLU A 29 -4.33 -1.92 0.66
CA GLU A 29 -3.78 -1.89 2.01
C GLU A 29 -2.27 -2.02 1.87
N HIS A 30 -1.54 -0.96 2.17
CA HIS A 30 -0.10 -0.90 2.01
C HIS A 30 0.59 -1.13 3.35
N HIS A 31 1.43 -2.16 3.37
CA HIS A 31 2.15 -2.61 4.54
C HIS A 31 3.64 -2.29 4.39
N LYS A 32 4.14 -1.37 5.23
CA LYS A 32 5.56 -1.01 5.25
C LYS A 32 6.17 -1.36 6.59
N ALA A 33 7.33 -2.00 6.57
CA ALA A 33 8.13 -2.30 7.74
C ALA A 33 9.58 -1.87 7.51
N LYS A 34 10.34 -1.68 8.60
CA LYS A 34 11.77 -1.38 8.51
C LYS A 34 12.49 -2.48 7.70
N GLY A 35 13.20 -2.10 6.65
CA GLY A 35 13.91 -3.01 5.74
C GLY A 35 13.11 -3.42 4.49
N MET A 36 11.87 -2.95 4.32
CA MET A 36 11.04 -3.19 3.12
C MET A 36 10.97 -1.98 2.18
N GLU A 37 11.72 -0.92 2.47
CA GLU A 37 11.64 0.36 1.76
C GLU A 37 11.91 0.26 0.26
N GLU A 38 12.76 -0.69 -0.16
CA GLU A 38 13.14 -0.88 -1.57
C GLU A 38 12.14 -1.73 -2.37
N ILE A 39 11.33 -2.55 -1.69
CA ILE A 39 10.45 -3.56 -2.33
C ILE A 39 9.00 -3.07 -2.35
N ASN A 40 8.63 -2.22 -1.39
CA ASN A 40 7.27 -1.73 -1.24
C ASN A 40 7.27 -0.26 -0.83
N ASP A 41 7.41 0.62 -1.81
CA ASP A 41 7.45 2.06 -1.63
C ASP A 41 6.11 2.72 -1.99
N LEU A 42 5.49 3.35 -1.00
CA LEU A 42 4.29 4.17 -1.15
C LEU A 42 4.42 5.25 -2.24
N ASN A 43 5.60 5.84 -2.41
CA ASN A 43 5.84 6.83 -3.47
C ASN A 43 5.78 6.21 -4.86
N ARG A 44 6.27 4.98 -4.99
CA ARG A 44 6.25 4.25 -6.25
C ARG A 44 4.84 3.78 -6.59
N ILE A 45 4.08 3.32 -5.60
CA ILE A 45 2.64 3.06 -5.72
C ILE A 45 1.91 4.33 -6.19
N SER A 46 2.18 5.47 -5.57
CA SER A 46 1.61 6.78 -5.93
C SER A 46 1.94 7.18 -7.38
N TYR A 47 3.18 6.94 -7.82
CA TYR A 47 3.61 7.14 -9.19
C TYR A 47 2.84 6.24 -10.17
N LEU A 48 2.70 4.94 -9.87
CA LEU A 48 1.96 3.99 -10.72
C LEU A 48 0.49 4.40 -10.85
N LEU A 49 -0.17 4.78 -9.75
CA LEU A 49 -1.56 5.23 -9.77
C LEU A 49 -1.73 6.48 -10.66
N ASN A 50 -0.83 7.46 -10.54
CA ASN A 50 -0.82 8.64 -11.40
C ASN A 50 -0.58 8.28 -12.88
N LYS A 51 0.41 7.42 -13.16
CA LYS A 51 0.75 6.96 -14.52
C LYS A 51 -0.48 6.37 -15.22
N TYR A 52 -1.31 5.62 -14.50
CA TYR A 52 -2.52 4.98 -15.03
C TYR A 52 -3.81 5.79 -14.82
N SER A 53 -3.67 7.09 -14.53
CA SER A 53 -4.76 8.08 -14.44
C SER A 53 -5.79 7.82 -13.34
N PHE A 54 -5.36 7.27 -12.21
CA PHE A 54 -6.21 7.19 -11.02
C PHE A 54 -6.13 8.47 -10.21
N HIS A 55 -7.28 8.95 -9.74
CA HIS A 55 -7.37 9.85 -8.59
C HIS A 55 -7.35 9.02 -7.32
N TYR A 56 -6.54 9.37 -6.34
CA TYR A 56 -6.44 8.58 -5.10
C TYR A 56 -6.30 9.42 -3.84
N LYS A 57 -6.69 8.81 -2.72
CA LYS A 57 -6.49 9.32 -1.35
C LYS A 57 -5.76 8.26 -0.54
N ILE A 58 -4.74 8.70 0.19
CA ILE A 58 -3.99 7.89 1.15
C ILE A 58 -4.45 8.25 2.56
N SER A 59 -4.60 7.28 3.44
CA SER A 59 -4.91 7.48 4.86
C SER A 59 -4.04 6.56 5.69
N SER A 60 -3.40 7.10 6.73
CA SER A 60 -2.65 6.29 7.69
C SER A 60 -3.62 5.54 8.58
N ASN A 61 -3.36 4.25 8.80
CA ASN A 61 -4.07 3.46 9.79
C ASN A 61 -3.34 3.63 11.13
N ASP A 62 -4.10 3.89 12.19
CA ASP A 62 -3.54 4.00 13.52
C ASP A 62 -3.22 2.61 14.07
N ILE A 63 -1.96 2.42 14.49
CA ILE A 63 -1.44 1.18 15.04
C ILE A 63 -1.19 1.33 16.56
N SER A 64 -1.68 2.42 17.17
CA SER A 64 -1.47 2.75 18.58
C SER A 64 -2.08 1.75 19.55
N VAL A 65 -3.05 0.94 19.11
CA VAL A 65 -3.73 -0.06 19.95
C VAL A 65 -3.36 -1.46 19.48
N LEU A 66 -2.15 -1.88 19.84
CA LEU A 66 -1.70 -3.26 19.65
C LEU A 66 -1.69 -4.02 20.99
N PRO A 67 -2.09 -5.31 21.00
CA PRO A 67 -1.93 -6.15 22.18
C PRO A 67 -0.48 -6.21 22.67
N ASP A 68 -0.27 -6.29 23.98
CA ASP A 68 1.08 -6.31 24.58
C ASP A 68 1.97 -7.41 24.01
N ALA A 69 1.39 -8.56 23.63
CA ALA A 69 2.08 -9.69 23.04
C ALA A 69 2.82 -9.37 21.72
N VAL A 70 2.36 -8.36 20.97
CA VAL A 70 2.94 -7.96 19.67
C VAL A 70 3.60 -6.58 19.72
N LYS A 71 3.53 -5.89 20.86
CA LYS A 71 4.07 -4.55 21.04
C LYS A 71 5.59 -4.50 20.87
N LYS A 72 6.30 -5.48 21.43
CA LYS A 72 7.77 -5.59 21.27
C LYS A 72 8.18 -5.74 19.81
N TRP A 73 7.48 -6.59 19.06
CA TRP A 73 7.70 -6.73 17.61
C TRP A 73 7.40 -5.42 16.88
N SER A 74 6.29 -4.75 17.21
CA SER A 74 5.92 -3.47 16.61
C SER A 74 6.96 -2.37 16.86
N ASP A 75 7.53 -2.30 18.06
CA ASP A 75 8.55 -1.30 18.39
C ASP A 75 9.88 -1.54 17.63
N GLU A 76 10.22 -2.81 17.38
CA GLU A 76 11.41 -3.21 16.63
C GLU A 76 11.24 -2.98 15.12
N VAL A 77 10.10 -3.41 14.57
CA VAL A 77 9.81 -3.42 13.13
C VAL A 77 9.24 -2.09 12.64
N LYS A 78 8.63 -1.32 13.54
CA LYS A 78 7.97 -0.03 13.29
C LYS A 78 7.09 -0.08 12.04
N PRO A 79 6.08 -0.96 12.03
CA PRO A 79 5.20 -1.07 10.88
C PRO A 79 4.50 0.27 10.64
N ALA A 80 4.26 0.58 9.36
CA ALA A 80 3.45 1.69 8.91
C ALA A 80 2.42 1.13 7.95
N LEU A 81 1.14 1.34 8.30
CA LEU A 81 0.00 0.81 7.57
C LEU A 81 -0.76 1.96 6.93
N TYR A 82 -1.05 1.83 5.65
CA TYR A 82 -1.79 2.84 4.90
C TYR A 82 -2.89 2.21 4.09
N THR A 83 -4.03 2.90 4.00
CA THR A 83 -5.09 2.56 3.06
C THR A 83 -5.07 3.55 1.90
N ILE A 84 -5.02 3.05 0.67
CA ILE A 84 -5.09 3.83 -0.55
C ILE A 84 -6.39 3.49 -1.26
N ARG A 85 -7.23 4.50 -1.51
CA ARG A 85 -8.42 4.36 -2.34
C ARG A 85 -8.21 5.13 -3.62
N ALA A 86 -8.29 4.44 -4.75
CA ALA A 86 -8.03 4.98 -6.08
C ALA A 86 -9.20 4.70 -7.02
N ALA A 87 -9.59 5.69 -7.82
CA ALA A 87 -10.65 5.58 -8.81
C ALA A 87 -10.32 6.40 -10.06
N LYS A 88 -10.75 5.93 -11.23
CA LYS A 88 -10.69 6.72 -12.45
C LYS A 88 -11.80 7.80 -12.47
N PRO A 89 -11.60 8.89 -13.23
CA PRO A 89 -12.63 9.89 -13.47
C PRO A 89 -13.90 9.30 -14.07
#